data_AF-A0A8T0ZDJ8-F1
#
_entry.id   AF-A0A8T0ZDJ8-F1
#
_cell.length_a   1.000
_cell.length_b   1.000
_cell.length_c   1.000
_cell.angle_alpha   90.00
_cell.angle_beta   90.00
_cell.angle_gamma   90.00
#
_symmetry.space_group_name_H-M   'P 1'
#
loop_
_entity.id
_entity.type
_entity.pdbx_description
1 polymer ?
#
loop_
_entity_poly.entity_id
_entity_poly.type
_entity_poly.pdbx_seq_one_letter_code
_entity_poly.pdbx_strand_id
1 'polypeptide(L)'
;MTKTRSAGSVSTYASAISGGRHFSLSKKKTKVYCVDDEYAKANEANDEDSTLFTAKRLLLCVWVCVGLVPLFLQARSYIKFVTPHKITQDLVVPLGTVAETGNLEEFCPVDGLMVAGAWWNVGVTHSYNMSTGRICHFVVPQYNIHGAYRLGTERVTPSSTTPASCSGESYDFQHYFYHGSIGYYAFYEEASGTYCANDRTAYVRKVVLVWFFRSNLDRVPFDPDAEELHLLQALREKM
;
A
#
# COMPACT_ATOMS: atom_id res chain seq x y z
N MET A 1 -12.98 86.74 -23.05
CA MET A 1 -11.82 86.54 -23.95
C MET A 1 -10.62 87.16 -23.24
N THR A 2 -9.51 86.51 -22.89
CA THR A 2 -8.94 85.21 -23.27
C THR A 2 -7.91 84.85 -22.19
N LYS A 3 -7.95 83.63 -21.65
CA LYS A 3 -7.03 83.13 -20.60
C LYS A 3 -5.77 82.58 -21.28
N THR A 4 -4.64 83.26 -21.18
CA THR A 4 -3.35 82.79 -21.70
C THR A 4 -2.78 81.70 -20.79
N ARG A 5 -2.52 80.52 -21.36
CA ARG A 5 -1.97 79.34 -20.67
C ARG A 5 -0.44 79.33 -20.78
N SER A 6 0.17 78.91 -19.66
CA SER A 6 1.60 78.72 -19.37
C SER A 6 2.42 78.03 -20.46
N ALA A 7 3.60 78.57 -20.76
CA ALA A 7 4.62 77.94 -21.57
C ALA A 7 5.50 77.03 -20.70
N GLY A 8 5.27 75.71 -20.78
CA GLY A 8 6.16 74.70 -20.21
C GLY A 8 7.24 74.30 -21.22
N SER A 9 8.51 74.46 -20.85
CA SER A 9 9.70 74.05 -21.62
C SER A 9 9.82 72.52 -21.66
N VAL A 10 10.04 71.95 -22.85
CA VAL A 10 10.28 70.52 -23.07
C VAL A 10 11.77 70.32 -23.35
N SER A 11 12.50 69.74 -22.40
CA SER A 11 13.86 69.24 -22.63
C SER A 11 13.79 67.87 -23.31
N THR A 12 14.49 67.72 -24.44
CA THR A 12 14.52 66.47 -25.22
C THR A 12 15.91 65.86 -25.08
N TYR A 13 16.04 64.77 -24.33
CA TYR A 13 17.27 63.98 -24.31
C TYR A 13 17.17 62.87 -25.35
N ALA A 14 18.01 62.94 -26.39
CA ALA A 14 18.15 61.88 -27.39
C ALA A 14 19.21 60.87 -26.92
N SER A 15 18.81 59.64 -26.64
CA SER A 15 19.73 58.51 -26.53
C SER A 15 19.74 57.76 -27.86
N ALA A 16 20.89 57.73 -28.52
CA ALA A 16 21.10 57.01 -29.77
C ALA A 16 21.41 55.54 -29.48
N ILE A 17 20.60 54.62 -30.02
CA ILE A 17 20.98 53.20 -30.13
C ILE A 17 21.02 52.87 -31.62
N SER A 18 22.23 52.54 -32.08
CA SER A 18 22.55 52.06 -33.42
C SER A 18 22.07 50.62 -33.59
N GLY A 19 21.29 50.35 -34.63
CA GLY A 19 20.86 49.00 -35.02
C GLY A 19 19.90 49.05 -36.18
N GLY A 20 20.35 48.62 -37.36
CA GLY A 20 19.62 48.76 -38.62
C GLY A 20 18.44 47.81 -38.82
N ARG A 21 17.72 48.13 -39.91
CA ARG A 21 16.62 47.44 -40.62
C ARG A 21 15.19 47.91 -40.29
N HIS A 22 14.65 48.59 -41.30
CA HIS A 22 13.26 48.94 -41.58
C HIS A 22 12.19 48.19 -40.77
N PHE A 23 11.52 48.91 -39.87
CA PHE A 23 10.13 48.69 -39.52
C PHE A 23 9.47 50.04 -39.27
N SER A 24 8.40 50.35 -40.00
CA SER A 24 7.62 51.57 -39.85
C SER A 24 6.88 51.54 -38.50
N LEU A 25 7.40 52.26 -37.50
CA LEU A 25 6.76 52.41 -36.19
C LEU A 25 5.81 53.62 -36.20
N SER A 26 4.51 53.32 -36.19
CA SER A 26 3.46 54.29 -35.86
C SER A 26 3.68 54.82 -34.43
N LYS A 27 3.93 56.13 -34.31
CA LYS A 27 4.14 56.81 -33.02
C LYS A 27 2.84 56.82 -32.21
N LYS A 28 2.61 55.82 -31.36
CA LYS A 28 1.62 55.93 -30.27
C LYS A 28 2.20 56.84 -29.17
N LYS A 29 1.59 58.01 -28.98
CA LYS A 29 1.88 58.91 -27.86
C LYS A 29 1.25 58.34 -26.59
N THR A 30 2.06 57.91 -25.64
CA THR A 30 1.59 57.51 -24.31
C THR A 30 1.34 58.77 -23.48
N LYS A 31 0.10 59.00 -23.05
CA LYS A 31 -0.24 60.03 -22.05
C LYS A 31 -0.14 59.38 -20.66
N VAL A 32 0.72 59.91 -19.81
CA VAL A 32 0.77 59.57 -18.39
C VAL A 32 -0.19 60.51 -17.66
N TYR A 33 -1.18 59.97 -16.95
CA TYR A 33 -2.06 60.73 -16.07
C TYR A 33 -1.54 60.57 -14.64
N CYS A 34 -1.49 61.65 -13.87
CA CYS A 34 -1.25 61.59 -12.43
C CYS A 34 -2.52 61.06 -11.77
N VAL A 35 -2.39 60.06 -10.91
CA VAL A 35 -3.50 59.43 -10.18
C VAL A 35 -3.69 60.19 -8.87
N ASP A 36 -4.90 60.69 -8.61
CA ASP A 36 -5.24 61.41 -7.38
C ASP A 36 -5.19 60.49 -6.14
N ASP A 37 -4.84 61.09 -4.98
CA ASP A 37 -4.57 60.45 -3.68
C ASP A 37 -5.71 59.56 -3.13
N GLU A 38 -6.91 59.65 -3.72
CA GLU A 38 -8.07 58.81 -3.37
C GLU A 38 -7.88 57.35 -3.82
N TYR A 39 -7.11 57.13 -4.88
CA TYR A 39 -6.77 55.78 -5.36
C TYR A 39 -5.68 55.10 -4.50
N ALA A 40 -4.86 55.89 -3.81
CA ALA A 40 -3.82 55.36 -2.91
C ALA A 40 -4.45 54.74 -1.64
N LYS A 41 -5.49 55.36 -1.09
CA LYS A 41 -6.20 54.87 0.11
C LYS A 41 -7.02 53.59 -0.13
N ALA A 42 -7.52 53.38 -1.36
CA ALA A 42 -8.21 52.15 -1.73
C ALA A 42 -7.28 50.92 -1.82
N ASN A 43 -5.97 51.14 -2.00
CA ASN A 43 -4.98 50.06 -2.02
C ASN A 43 -4.50 49.67 -0.61
N GLU A 44 -4.45 50.61 0.35
CA GLU A 44 -4.12 50.29 1.75
C GLU A 44 -5.19 49.40 2.40
N ALA A 45 -6.47 49.60 2.09
CA ALA A 45 -7.56 48.78 2.62
C ALA A 45 -7.63 47.36 2.00
N ASN A 46 -7.08 47.16 0.80
CA ASN A 46 -6.98 45.83 0.16
C ASN A 46 -5.71 45.07 0.59
N ASP A 47 -4.73 45.76 1.20
CA ASP A 47 -3.46 45.13 1.60
C ASP A 47 -3.62 44.29 2.88
N GLU A 48 -4.50 44.69 3.81
CA GLU A 48 -4.75 43.94 5.05
C GLU A 48 -5.36 42.55 4.83
N ASP A 49 -6.29 42.39 3.88
CA ASP A 49 -6.93 41.10 3.56
C ASP A 49 -6.00 40.16 2.75
N SER A 50 -4.90 40.71 2.20
CA SER A 50 -3.90 39.97 1.42
C SER A 50 -2.76 39.39 2.27
N THR A 51 -2.71 39.70 3.56
CA THR A 51 -1.66 39.25 4.49
C THR A 51 -1.71 37.74 4.77
N LEU A 52 -2.89 37.12 4.68
CA LEU A 52 -3.06 35.66 4.76
C LEU A 52 -2.74 34.93 3.45
N PHE A 53 -2.93 35.59 2.30
CA PHE A 53 -2.79 35.01 0.96
C PHE A 53 -1.65 35.62 0.13
N THR A 54 -0.54 36.01 0.78
CA THR A 54 0.65 36.41 0.03
C THR A 54 1.11 35.24 -0.87
N ALA A 55 1.44 35.51 -2.14
CA ALA A 55 1.84 34.49 -3.11
C ALA A 55 2.93 33.52 -2.59
N LYS A 56 3.85 34.02 -1.76
CA LYS A 56 4.88 33.22 -1.08
C LYS A 56 4.30 32.17 -0.12
N ARG A 57 3.28 32.56 0.68
CA ARG A 57 2.59 31.66 1.61
C ARG A 57 1.77 30.61 0.85
N LEU A 58 1.10 31.02 -0.24
CA LEU A 58 0.34 30.11 -1.09
C LEU A 58 1.26 29.06 -1.76
N LEU A 59 2.39 29.48 -2.32
CA LEU A 59 3.41 28.59 -2.89
C LEU A 59 3.96 27.61 -1.85
N LEU A 60 4.20 28.08 -0.63
CA LEU A 60 4.67 27.22 0.47
C LEU A 60 3.59 26.20 0.86
N CYS A 61 2.32 26.59 0.97
CA CYS A 61 1.21 25.68 1.22
C CYS A 61 1.09 24.61 0.13
N VAL A 62 1.17 25.01 -1.16
CA VAL A 62 1.12 24.06 -2.28
C VAL A 62 2.31 23.10 -2.23
N TRP A 63 3.52 23.59 -1.95
CA TRP A 63 4.71 22.73 -1.82
C TRP A 63 4.61 21.75 -0.65
N VAL A 64 4.08 22.17 0.49
CA VAL A 64 3.82 21.27 1.63
C VAL A 64 2.76 20.23 1.27
N CYS A 65 1.63 20.64 0.70
CA CYS A 65 0.50 19.75 0.39
C CYS A 65 0.79 18.77 -0.75
N VAL A 66 1.55 19.18 -1.77
CA VAL A 66 1.86 18.35 -2.95
C VAL A 66 3.18 17.60 -2.80
N GLY A 67 4.14 18.14 -2.04
CA GLY A 67 5.45 17.54 -1.83
C GLY A 67 5.55 16.79 -0.51
N LEU A 68 5.54 17.53 0.60
CA LEU A 68 5.84 16.96 1.92
C LEU A 68 4.77 16.01 2.44
N VAL A 69 3.49 16.35 2.31
CA VAL A 69 2.40 15.51 2.82
C VAL A 69 2.39 14.14 2.14
N PRO A 70 2.44 14.02 0.79
CA PRO A 70 2.56 12.73 0.13
C PRO A 70 3.84 11.98 0.52
N LEU A 71 4.97 12.68 0.68
CA LEU A 71 6.22 12.06 1.11
C LEU A 71 6.12 11.47 2.53
N PHE A 72 5.50 12.17 3.48
CA PHE A 72 5.29 11.66 4.83
C PHE A 72 4.32 10.49 4.85
N LEU A 73 3.26 10.53 4.04
CA LEU A 73 2.33 9.42 3.88
C LEU A 73 3.04 8.20 3.27
N GLN A 74 3.88 8.42 2.26
CA GLN A 74 4.69 7.37 1.64
C GLN A 74 5.69 6.79 2.63
N ALA A 75 6.39 7.61 3.40
CA ALA A 75 7.32 7.16 4.44
C ALA A 75 6.60 6.38 5.55
N ARG A 76 5.42 6.83 5.98
CA ARG A 76 4.59 6.10 6.96
C ARG A 76 4.14 4.75 6.41
N SER A 77 3.66 4.71 5.16
CA SER A 77 3.29 3.47 4.48
C SER A 77 4.50 2.55 4.36
N TYR A 78 5.67 3.09 3.99
CA TYR A 78 6.92 2.35 3.89
C TYR A 78 7.39 1.78 5.25
N ILE A 79 7.26 2.54 6.34
CA ILE A 79 7.59 2.04 7.69
C ILE A 79 6.65 0.90 8.09
N LYS A 80 5.34 1.06 7.86
CA LYS A 80 4.35 -0.01 8.08
C LYS A 80 4.62 -1.25 7.23
N PHE A 81 5.24 -1.03 6.09
CA PHE A 81 5.63 -2.03 5.12
C PHE A 81 6.92 -2.80 5.51
N VAL A 82 7.97 -2.11 5.97
CA VAL A 82 9.23 -2.78 6.39
C VAL A 82 9.16 -3.36 7.81
N THR A 83 8.12 -3.02 8.58
CA THR A 83 7.96 -3.58 9.92
C THR A 83 7.53 -5.05 9.78
N PRO A 84 8.37 -6.03 10.18
CA PRO A 84 8.03 -7.44 10.04
C PRO A 84 6.80 -7.76 10.87
N HIS A 85 5.80 -8.36 10.22
CA HIS A 85 4.65 -8.89 10.93
C HIS A 85 5.06 -10.14 11.70
N LYS A 86 4.74 -10.18 13.00
CA LYS A 86 4.95 -11.38 13.79
C LYS A 86 3.80 -12.33 13.52
N ILE A 87 4.10 -13.44 12.85
CA ILE A 87 3.18 -14.57 12.73
C ILE A 87 2.89 -15.08 14.15
N THR A 88 1.62 -15.35 14.46
CA THR A 88 1.26 -16.01 15.70
C THR A 88 2.06 -17.31 15.83
N GLN A 89 2.77 -17.50 16.95
CA GLN A 89 3.71 -18.62 17.11
C GLN A 89 3.03 -19.99 17.00
N ASP A 90 1.74 -20.07 17.33
CA ASP A 90 0.93 -21.29 17.21
C ASP A 90 0.63 -21.70 15.75
N LEU A 91 0.93 -20.83 14.78
CA LEU A 91 0.85 -21.12 13.36
C LEU A 91 2.23 -21.48 12.75
N VAL A 92 3.33 -21.20 13.45
CA VAL A 92 4.69 -21.43 12.94
C VAL A 92 5.18 -22.81 13.34
N VAL A 93 5.59 -23.60 12.35
CA VAL A 93 6.13 -24.94 12.56
C VAL A 93 7.58 -24.85 13.05
N PRO A 94 7.93 -25.44 14.21
CA PRO A 94 9.31 -25.49 14.68
C PRO A 94 10.22 -26.26 13.71
N LEU A 95 11.47 -25.82 13.59
CA LEU A 95 12.49 -26.50 12.78
C LEU A 95 12.72 -27.93 13.27
N GLY A 96 12.75 -28.88 12.33
CA GLY A 96 12.93 -30.32 12.62
C GLY A 96 11.63 -31.09 12.90
N THR A 97 10.46 -30.44 12.83
CA THR A 97 9.17 -31.14 12.89
C THR A 97 8.96 -31.93 11.59
N VAL A 98 8.65 -33.22 11.71
CA VAL A 98 8.45 -34.10 10.57
C VAL A 98 7.08 -33.83 9.92
N ALA A 99 7.07 -33.66 8.60
CA ALA A 99 5.84 -33.52 7.83
C ALA A 99 5.14 -34.89 7.69
N GLU A 100 3.84 -34.93 8.01
CA GLU A 100 2.96 -36.09 7.88
C GLU A 100 2.07 -35.93 6.64
N THR A 101 2.11 -36.87 5.70
CA THR A 101 1.28 -36.88 4.48
C THR A 101 0.14 -37.90 4.53
N GLY A 102 0.04 -38.70 5.60
CA GLY A 102 -1.00 -39.72 5.77
C GLY A 102 -2.34 -39.15 6.24
N ASN A 103 -3.44 -39.69 5.72
CA ASN A 103 -4.83 -39.41 6.13
C ASN A 103 -5.18 -37.91 6.26
N LEU A 104 -4.75 -37.10 5.29
CA LEU A 104 -4.96 -35.64 5.31
C LEU A 104 -6.44 -35.26 5.32
N GLU A 105 -7.32 -36.01 4.67
CA GLU A 105 -8.76 -35.71 4.69
C GLU A 105 -9.39 -35.84 6.08
N GLU A 106 -8.85 -36.72 6.92
CA GLU A 106 -9.32 -36.89 8.29
C GLU A 106 -8.77 -35.81 9.22
N PHE A 107 -7.49 -35.48 9.04
CA PHE A 107 -6.76 -34.59 9.95
C PHE A 107 -6.80 -33.12 9.57
N CYS A 108 -7.00 -32.82 8.29
CA CYS A 108 -6.96 -31.51 7.68
C CYS A 108 -8.16 -31.36 6.71
N PRO A 109 -9.40 -31.35 7.23
CA PRO A 109 -10.63 -31.53 6.45
C PRO A 109 -11.13 -30.24 5.75
N VAL A 110 -10.24 -29.28 5.47
CA VAL A 110 -10.61 -28.00 4.85
C VAL A 110 -10.51 -28.13 3.32
N ASP A 111 -11.66 -28.05 2.65
CA ASP A 111 -11.75 -28.15 1.18
C ASP A 111 -11.73 -26.77 0.50
N GLY A 112 -12.11 -25.72 1.23
CA GLY A 112 -12.16 -24.36 0.69
C GLY A 112 -12.16 -23.25 1.73
N LEU A 113 -11.76 -22.06 1.27
CA LEU A 113 -11.86 -20.82 2.03
C LEU A 113 -12.92 -19.93 1.42
N MET A 114 -13.79 -19.39 2.25
CA MET A 114 -14.69 -18.30 1.89
C MET A 114 -14.09 -16.98 2.38
N VAL A 115 -13.42 -16.25 1.47
CA VAL A 115 -12.73 -15.00 1.78
C VAL A 115 -13.49 -13.85 1.15
N ALA A 116 -14.04 -12.95 1.97
CA ALA A 116 -14.81 -11.78 1.52
C ALA A 116 -15.93 -12.11 0.49
N GLY A 117 -16.55 -13.29 0.62
CA GLY A 117 -17.62 -13.76 -0.28
C GLY A 117 -17.13 -14.44 -1.56
N ALA A 118 -15.81 -14.63 -1.73
CA ALA A 118 -15.23 -15.40 -2.83
C ALA A 118 -14.76 -16.78 -2.35
N TRP A 119 -15.03 -17.80 -3.16
CA TRP A 119 -14.60 -19.18 -2.92
C TRP A 119 -13.19 -19.43 -3.43
N TRP A 120 -12.33 -19.99 -2.57
CA TRP A 120 -10.93 -20.30 -2.86
C TRP A 120 -10.71 -21.81 -2.63
N ASN A 121 -10.18 -22.50 -3.64
CA ASN A 121 -10.00 -23.95 -3.58
C ASN A 121 -8.72 -24.32 -2.83
N VAL A 122 -8.87 -25.09 -1.75
CA VAL A 122 -7.75 -25.48 -0.89
C VAL A 122 -7.27 -26.87 -1.28
N GLY A 123 -5.95 -27.01 -1.44
CA GLY A 123 -5.28 -28.31 -1.51
C GLY A 123 -4.36 -28.46 -0.31
N VAL A 124 -4.65 -29.40 0.59
CA VAL A 124 -3.76 -29.74 1.70
C VAL A 124 -2.64 -30.64 1.18
N THR A 125 -1.38 -30.33 1.50
CA THR A 125 -0.24 -31.12 1.01
C THR A 125 0.41 -31.97 2.09
N HIS A 126 0.45 -31.48 3.32
CA HIS A 126 0.97 -32.21 4.48
C HIS A 126 0.48 -31.55 5.78
N SER A 127 0.70 -32.24 6.89
CA SER A 127 0.40 -31.74 8.23
C SER A 127 1.61 -31.88 9.14
N TYR A 128 1.59 -31.14 10.24
CA TYR A 128 2.60 -31.18 11.28
C TYR A 128 1.90 -31.40 12.61
N ASN A 129 2.32 -32.43 13.33
CA ASN A 129 1.80 -32.73 14.65
C ASN A 129 2.66 -32.02 15.72
N MET A 130 2.05 -31.16 16.53
CA MET A 130 2.74 -30.40 17.58
C MET A 130 2.03 -30.57 18.92
N SER A 131 2.73 -30.24 20.00
CA SER A 131 2.15 -30.26 21.35
C SER A 131 0.99 -29.28 21.53
N THR A 132 0.94 -28.21 20.74
CA THR A 132 -0.12 -27.18 20.77
C THR A 132 -1.29 -27.47 19.81
N GLY A 133 -1.19 -28.55 19.04
CA GLY A 133 -2.19 -28.98 18.07
C GLY A 133 -1.57 -29.34 16.72
N ARG A 134 -2.43 -29.65 15.74
CA ARG A 134 -2.01 -29.95 14.38
C ARG A 134 -2.06 -28.71 13.50
N ILE A 135 -1.02 -28.53 12.69
CA ILE A 135 -0.94 -27.49 11.67
C ILE A 135 -0.99 -28.15 10.30
N CYS A 136 -1.86 -27.68 9.43
CA CYS A 136 -2.04 -28.22 8.08
C CYS A 136 -1.48 -27.22 7.08
N HIS A 137 -0.50 -27.64 6.29
CA HIS A 137 -0.03 -26.83 5.17
C HIS A 137 -0.97 -26.99 3.98
N PHE A 138 -1.32 -25.87 3.36
CA PHE A 138 -2.21 -25.84 2.23
C PHE A 138 -1.70 -24.93 1.12
N VAL A 139 -2.20 -25.20 -0.08
CA VAL A 139 -2.03 -24.36 -1.26
C VAL A 139 -3.38 -23.95 -1.81
N VAL A 140 -3.43 -22.77 -2.43
CA VAL A 140 -4.57 -22.35 -3.26
C VAL A 140 -4.00 -22.10 -4.67
N PRO A 141 -4.01 -23.12 -5.55
CA PRO A 141 -3.35 -23.05 -6.85
C PRO A 141 -3.88 -21.91 -7.72
N GLN A 142 -5.17 -21.59 -7.58
CA GLN A 142 -5.86 -20.53 -8.32
C GLN A 142 -5.22 -19.15 -8.15
N TYR A 143 -4.60 -18.93 -7.00
CA TYR A 143 -3.99 -17.65 -6.65
C TYR A 143 -2.50 -17.78 -6.36
N ASN A 144 -1.86 -18.93 -6.65
CA ASN A 144 -0.44 -19.14 -6.31
C ASN A 144 -0.11 -18.80 -4.84
N ILE A 145 -0.96 -19.27 -3.94
CA ILE A 145 -0.85 -19.04 -2.51
C ILE A 145 -0.45 -20.32 -1.81
N HIS A 146 0.40 -20.16 -0.80
CA HIS A 146 0.81 -21.20 0.12
C HIS A 146 0.57 -20.70 1.54
N GLY A 147 0.21 -21.58 2.45
CA GLY A 147 -0.05 -21.19 3.81
C GLY A 147 -0.13 -22.36 4.74
N ALA A 148 -0.44 -22.06 5.99
CA ALA A 148 -0.78 -23.07 6.96
C ALA A 148 -1.97 -22.63 7.80
N TYR A 149 -2.77 -23.59 8.22
CA TYR A 149 -3.90 -23.35 9.10
C TYR A 149 -3.88 -24.28 10.30
N ARG A 150 -4.58 -23.85 11.34
CA ARG A 150 -4.87 -24.60 12.55
C ARG A 150 -6.38 -24.60 12.79
N LEU A 151 -6.89 -25.76 13.16
CA LEU A 151 -8.28 -25.95 13.57
C LEU A 151 -8.35 -26.12 15.09
N GLY A 152 -9.31 -25.43 15.70
CA GLY A 152 -9.70 -25.68 17.08
C GLY A 152 -10.42 -27.02 17.22
N THR A 153 -10.26 -27.68 18.36
CA THR A 153 -10.93 -28.95 18.66
C THR A 153 -12.31 -28.76 19.29
N GLU A 154 -12.56 -27.57 19.85
CA GLU A 154 -13.81 -27.25 20.52
C GLU A 154 -14.76 -26.50 19.59
N ARG A 155 -16.06 -26.74 19.78
CA ARG A 155 -17.11 -26.04 19.05
C ARG A 155 -17.19 -24.60 19.52
N VAL A 156 -17.30 -23.68 18.57
CA VAL A 156 -17.39 -22.24 18.83
C VAL A 156 -18.62 -21.65 18.15
N THR A 157 -19.08 -20.50 18.66
CA THR A 157 -20.11 -19.73 17.95
C THR A 157 -19.57 -19.30 16.59
N PRO A 158 -20.33 -19.50 15.49
CA PRO A 158 -19.90 -19.11 14.16
C PRO A 158 -19.54 -17.63 14.07
N SER A 159 -18.57 -17.34 13.22
CA SER A 159 -18.23 -15.97 12.87
C SER A 159 -19.37 -15.30 12.07
N SER A 160 -19.35 -13.97 12.00
CA SER A 160 -20.36 -13.20 11.24
C SER A 160 -20.37 -13.48 9.74
N THR A 161 -19.33 -14.10 9.19
CA THR A 161 -19.22 -14.47 7.77
C THR A 161 -19.63 -15.93 7.52
N THR A 162 -19.92 -16.69 8.57
CA THR A 162 -20.35 -18.08 8.48
C THR A 162 -21.87 -18.20 8.34
N PRO A 163 -22.38 -19.03 7.42
CA PRO A 163 -23.81 -19.27 7.27
C PRO A 163 -24.46 -19.85 8.52
N ALA A 164 -25.74 -19.53 8.73
CA ALA A 164 -26.51 -20.03 9.86
C ALA A 164 -26.63 -21.57 9.90
N SER A 165 -26.53 -22.24 8.74
CA SER A 165 -26.51 -23.70 8.61
C SER A 165 -25.34 -24.39 9.32
N CYS A 166 -24.30 -23.64 9.66
CA CYS A 166 -23.09 -24.14 10.32
C CYS A 166 -23.07 -23.90 11.85
N SER A 167 -24.17 -23.40 12.42
CA SER A 167 -24.24 -22.96 13.84
C SER A 167 -23.96 -24.03 14.90
N GLY A 168 -24.19 -25.30 14.59
CA GLY A 168 -23.93 -26.41 15.52
C GLY A 168 -22.59 -27.12 15.34
N GLU A 169 -21.88 -26.85 14.24
CA GLU A 169 -20.70 -27.61 13.80
C GLU A 169 -19.58 -26.68 13.33
N SER A 170 -19.40 -25.56 14.04
CA SER A 170 -18.36 -24.57 13.78
C SER A 170 -17.19 -24.72 14.76
N TYR A 171 -15.98 -24.61 14.24
CA TYR A 171 -14.72 -24.74 14.98
C TYR A 171 -13.84 -23.50 14.72
N ASP A 172 -12.98 -23.14 15.68
CA ASP A 172 -12.04 -22.03 15.50
C ASP A 172 -11.11 -22.31 14.31
N PHE A 173 -10.91 -21.31 13.46
CA PHE A 173 -10.05 -21.41 12.30
C PHE A 173 -9.07 -20.25 12.27
N GLN A 174 -7.78 -20.58 12.23
CA GLN A 174 -6.70 -19.61 12.11
C GLN A 174 -5.80 -20.05 10.99
N HIS A 175 -5.37 -19.11 10.16
CA HIS A 175 -4.43 -19.39 9.11
C HIS A 175 -3.54 -18.20 8.85
N TYR A 176 -2.40 -18.48 8.24
CA TYR A 176 -1.71 -17.48 7.47
C TYR A 176 -1.44 -18.01 6.08
N PHE A 177 -1.21 -17.11 5.16
CA PHE A 177 -0.72 -17.47 3.85
C PHE A 177 0.21 -16.40 3.29
N TYR A 178 1.05 -16.82 2.36
CA TYR A 178 1.87 -15.97 1.53
C TYR A 178 1.51 -16.20 0.07
N HIS A 179 1.40 -15.11 -0.68
CA HIS A 179 1.19 -15.13 -2.11
C HIS A 179 2.52 -14.87 -2.83
N GLY A 180 2.95 -15.82 -3.65
CA GLY A 180 4.10 -15.62 -4.53
C GLY A 180 3.69 -14.82 -5.76
N SER A 181 4.04 -13.53 -5.84
CA SER A 181 3.94 -12.85 -7.14
C SER A 181 5.20 -13.06 -7.97
N ILE A 182 5.04 -12.97 -9.30
CA ILE A 182 6.15 -12.81 -10.23
C ILE A 182 6.61 -11.35 -10.15
N GLY A 183 7.77 -11.10 -9.54
CA GLY A 183 8.37 -9.77 -9.41
C GLY A 183 8.66 -9.37 -7.96
N TYR A 184 8.48 -8.10 -7.64
CA TYR A 184 8.88 -7.50 -6.35
C TYR A 184 7.81 -7.54 -5.25
N TYR A 185 6.59 -8.06 -5.48
CA TYR A 185 5.47 -7.88 -4.53
C TYR A 185 4.98 -9.19 -3.90
N ALA A 186 5.45 -9.56 -2.71
CA ALA A 186 4.79 -10.64 -1.96
C ALA A 186 3.73 -10.03 -1.04
N PHE A 187 2.59 -10.66 -0.83
CA PHE A 187 1.72 -10.26 0.28
C PHE A 187 1.54 -11.44 1.23
N TYR A 188 1.50 -11.07 2.49
CA TYR A 188 1.32 -11.95 3.61
C TYR A 188 0.01 -11.59 4.28
N GLU A 189 -0.74 -12.61 4.65
CA GLU A 189 -2.00 -12.44 5.36
C GLU A 189 -2.05 -13.40 6.53
N GLU A 190 -2.34 -12.87 7.72
CA GLU A 190 -2.78 -13.68 8.85
C GLU A 190 -4.25 -13.38 9.09
N ALA A 191 -5.06 -14.43 9.17
CA ALA A 191 -6.50 -14.30 9.19
C ALA A 191 -7.17 -15.38 10.03
N SER A 192 -8.29 -14.99 10.64
CA SER A 192 -9.07 -15.87 11.52
C SER A 192 -10.54 -15.90 11.12
N GLY A 193 -11.21 -16.98 11.49
CA GLY A 193 -12.57 -17.26 11.07
C GLY A 193 -13.14 -18.47 11.80
N THR A 194 -14.09 -19.14 11.17
CA THR A 194 -14.66 -20.38 11.68
C THR A 194 -14.76 -21.40 10.56
N TYR A 195 -14.32 -22.62 10.85
CA TYR A 195 -14.46 -23.79 9.99
C TYR A 195 -15.81 -24.46 10.25
N CYS A 196 -16.53 -24.80 9.19
CA CYS A 196 -17.78 -25.53 9.27
C CYS A 196 -17.57 -26.99 8.83
N ALA A 197 -17.84 -27.93 9.74
CA ALA A 197 -17.67 -29.35 9.43
C ALA A 197 -18.76 -29.90 8.47
N ASN A 198 -19.92 -29.24 8.38
CA ASN A 198 -21.01 -29.69 7.51
C ASN A 198 -20.69 -29.55 6.01
N ASP A 199 -19.98 -28.48 5.64
CA ASP A 199 -19.65 -28.15 4.25
C ASP A 199 -18.13 -28.10 4.00
N ARG A 200 -17.33 -28.46 5.01
CA ARG A 200 -15.86 -28.48 4.98
C ARG A 200 -15.22 -27.15 4.57
N THR A 201 -15.91 -26.04 4.82
CA THR A 201 -15.50 -24.70 4.41
C THR A 201 -15.03 -23.87 5.60
N ALA A 202 -13.90 -23.19 5.45
CA ALA A 202 -13.44 -22.20 6.40
C ALA A 202 -13.87 -20.78 5.97
N TYR A 203 -14.69 -20.14 6.81
CA TYR A 203 -15.23 -18.81 6.58
C TYR A 203 -14.37 -17.77 7.26
N VAL A 204 -13.66 -16.96 6.47
CA VAL A 204 -12.69 -15.98 6.97
C VAL A 204 -13.41 -14.70 7.39
N ARG A 205 -13.08 -14.16 8.56
CA ARG A 205 -13.68 -12.94 9.12
C ARG A 205 -12.67 -11.82 9.32
N LYS A 206 -11.56 -12.11 9.98
CA LYS A 206 -10.53 -11.13 10.31
C LYS A 206 -9.37 -11.34 9.37
N VAL A 207 -8.97 -10.26 8.70
CA VAL A 207 -7.84 -10.23 7.77
C VAL A 207 -6.87 -9.17 8.26
N VAL A 208 -5.67 -9.60 8.65
CA VAL A 208 -4.53 -8.70 8.82
C VAL A 208 -3.67 -8.83 7.58
N LEU A 209 -3.84 -7.90 6.65
CA LEU A 209 -3.11 -7.87 5.38
C LEU A 209 -1.83 -7.06 5.51
N VAL A 210 -0.69 -7.67 5.17
CA VAL A 210 0.62 -7.02 5.12
C VAL A 210 1.24 -7.19 3.74
N TRP A 211 1.57 -6.06 3.10
CA TRP A 211 2.23 -6.03 1.81
C TRP A 211 3.75 -6.04 2.00
N PHE A 212 4.46 -6.90 1.27
CA PHE A 212 5.93 -6.99 1.23
C PHE A 212 6.46 -6.72 -0.19
N PHE A 213 7.60 -6.02 -0.25
CA PHE A 213 8.32 -5.61 -1.44
C PHE A 213 9.66 -6.28 -1.26
N ARG A 214 9.93 -7.28 -2.09
CA ARG A 214 11.14 -8.06 -2.02
C ARG A 214 12.26 -7.27 -2.69
N SER A 215 12.83 -6.28 -2.00
CA SER A 215 14.11 -5.73 -2.43
C SER A 215 15.17 -6.82 -2.36
N ASN A 216 15.98 -6.97 -3.40
CA ASN A 216 16.99 -8.02 -3.63
C ASN A 216 18.07 -8.23 -2.53
N LEU A 217 17.94 -7.66 -1.33
CA LEU A 217 18.80 -7.90 -0.18
C LEU A 217 18.03 -8.72 0.86
N ASP A 218 18.08 -10.04 0.68
CA ASP A 218 18.12 -11.08 1.71
C ASP A 218 17.65 -12.37 1.04
N ARG A 219 18.60 -13.03 0.36
CA ARG A 219 18.51 -14.45 0.07
C ARG A 219 18.54 -15.18 1.41
N VAL A 220 17.38 -15.33 2.05
CA VAL A 220 17.09 -16.61 2.68
C VAL A 220 16.43 -17.43 1.58
N PRO A 221 17.16 -18.37 0.95
CA PRO A 221 16.50 -19.33 0.07
C PRO A 221 15.64 -20.21 0.98
N PHE A 222 14.32 -20.07 0.89
CA PHE A 222 13.48 -21.23 1.10
C PHE A 222 13.52 -21.98 -0.22
N ASP A 223 14.36 -23.00 -0.23
CA ASP A 223 14.60 -23.88 -1.36
C ASP A 223 13.61 -25.06 -1.24
N PRO A 224 12.52 -25.10 -2.03
CA PRO A 224 11.61 -26.24 -2.04
C PRO A 224 12.26 -27.51 -2.63
N ASP A 225 13.46 -27.40 -3.22
CA ASP A 225 14.20 -28.51 -3.87
C ASP A 225 15.50 -28.89 -3.12
N ALA A 226 15.86 -28.19 -2.03
CA ALA A 226 17.05 -28.50 -1.23
C ALA A 226 16.97 -29.87 -0.52
N GLU A 227 15.77 -30.40 -0.33
CA GLU A 227 15.58 -31.74 0.25
C GLU A 227 15.85 -32.84 -0.80
N GLU A 228 15.60 -32.57 -2.08
CA GLU A 228 15.83 -33.55 -3.16
C GLU A 228 17.32 -33.60 -3.57
N LEU A 229 18.02 -32.46 -3.55
CA LEU A 229 19.45 -32.40 -3.88
C LEU A 229 20.34 -33.01 -2.77
N HIS A 230 19.98 -32.86 -1.50
CA HIS A 230 20.74 -33.46 -0.39
C HIS A 230 20.54 -34.99 -0.28
N LEU A 231 19.36 -35.50 -0.64
CA LEU A 231 19.13 -36.95 -0.74
C LEU A 231 19.90 -37.57 -1.92
N LEU A 232 20.00 -36.88 -3.06
CA LEU A 232 20.78 -37.35 -4.21
C LEU A 232 22.30 -37.29 -3.98
N GLN A 233 22.79 -36.34 -3.17
CA GLN A 233 24.21 -36.25 -2.82
C GLN A 233 24.62 -37.28 -1.75
N ALA A 234 23.71 -37.60 -0.81
CA ALA A 234 23.91 -38.69 0.17
C ALA A 234 23.83 -40.10 -0.45
N LEU A 235 23.09 -40.28 -1.55
CA LEU A 235 23.04 -41.54 -2.31
C LEU A 235 24.24 -41.74 -3.23
N ARG A 236 24.95 -40.67 -3.61
CA ARG A 236 26.15 -40.73 -4.44
C ARG A 236 27.44 -41.02 -3.65
N GLU A 237 27.44 -40.80 -2.34
CA GLU A 237 28.57 -41.12 -1.45
C GLU A 237 28.49 -42.54 -0.83
N LYS A 238 27.45 -43.32 -1.19
CA LYS A 238 27.26 -44.71 -0.76
C LYS A 238 27.23 -45.74 -1.90
N MET A 239 27.67 -45.35 -3.11
CA MET A 239 28.05 -46.25 -4.21
C MET A 239 29.51 -46.00 -4.58
#